data_AF-A0A496DIQ2-F1
#
_entry.id   AF-A0A496DIQ2-F1
#
_cell.length_a   1.000
_cell.length_b   1.000
_cell.length_c   1.000
_cell.angle_alpha   90.00
_cell.angle_beta   90.00
_cell.angle_gamma   90.00
#
_symmetry.space_group_name_H-M   'P 1'
#
loop_
_entity.id
_entity.type
_entity.pdbx_description
1 polymer ?
#
loop_
_entity_poly.entity_id
_entity_poly.type
_entity_poly.pdbx_seq_one_letter_code
_entity_poly.pdbx_strand_id
1 'polypeptide(L)'
;MEESRNKKHVEGGDREILYSKAIKAGKRIYYLDVKRNLKDDLFVAVTESKKIQSKDGLQISFEKHKIFLYKEDFEKFMEGMQDVISYIKNSNLKKSAEDVVEPEEEETIHGDSPEEDMASGAIKLDIEF
;
A
#
# COMPACT_ATOMS: atom_id res chain seq x y z
N MET A 1 -3.55 44.48 19.32
CA MET A 1 -3.25 43.32 20.17
C MET A 1 -4.23 42.24 19.77
N GLU A 2 -3.85 41.34 18.87
CA GLU A 2 -4.57 40.08 18.70
C GLU A 2 -3.65 39.10 17.97
N GLU A 3 -3.07 38.18 18.75
CA GLU A 3 -2.26 37.08 18.28
C GLU A 3 -3.18 36.03 17.62
N SER A 4 -3.25 35.99 16.31
CA SER A 4 -3.73 34.80 15.62
C SER A 4 -2.61 33.76 15.59
N ARG A 5 -2.46 33.01 16.68
CA ARG A 5 -1.60 31.83 16.75
C ARG A 5 -2.15 30.80 15.76
N ASN A 6 -1.50 30.74 14.60
CA ASN A 6 -1.73 29.72 13.59
C ASN A 6 -1.55 28.34 14.24
N LYS A 7 -2.67 27.67 14.55
CA LYS A 7 -2.70 26.37 15.20
C LYS A 7 -2.35 25.32 14.14
N LYS A 8 -1.05 25.23 13.82
CA LYS A 8 -0.49 24.12 13.05
C LYS A 8 -0.78 22.84 13.82
N HIS A 9 -1.84 22.14 13.42
CA HIS A 9 -2.06 20.75 13.75
C HIS A 9 -1.01 19.95 12.98
N VAL A 10 0.24 19.99 13.45
CA VAL A 10 1.24 19.02 13.03
C VAL A 10 1.03 17.84 13.95
N GLU A 11 0.29 16.83 13.48
CA GLU A 11 0.39 15.47 14.03
C GLU A 11 1.89 15.18 14.17
N GLY A 12 2.38 15.11 15.41
CA GLY A 12 3.81 15.08 15.74
C GLY A 12 4.58 13.86 15.25
N GLY A 13 4.05 13.07 14.31
CA GLY A 13 4.66 11.85 13.78
C GLY A 13 5.41 12.00 12.45
N ASP A 14 5.18 13.09 11.71
CA ASP A 14 5.81 13.33 10.38
C ASP A 14 7.08 14.18 10.44
N ARG A 15 7.42 14.72 11.62
CA ARG A 15 8.52 15.68 11.76
C ARG A 15 9.93 15.14 11.52
N GLU A 16 10.11 13.84 11.26
CA GLU A 16 11.44 13.33 10.87
C GLU A 16 11.38 12.04 10.02
N ILE A 17 10.55 12.03 8.96
CA ILE A 17 10.70 11.03 7.90
C ILE A 17 11.92 11.41 7.06
N LEU A 18 12.99 10.62 7.17
CA LEU A 18 14.25 10.85 6.45
C LEU A 18 14.19 10.30 5.02
N TYR A 19 13.44 9.21 4.83
CA TYR A 19 13.20 8.58 3.54
C TYR A 19 11.85 7.87 3.60
N SER A 20 11.10 7.88 2.50
CA SER A 20 9.84 7.14 2.39
C SER A 20 9.73 6.48 1.03
N LYS A 21 9.19 5.27 1.03
CA LYS A 21 8.79 4.55 -0.18
C LYS A 21 7.35 4.04 -0.03
N ALA A 22 6.48 4.47 -0.94
CA ALA A 22 5.11 3.98 -1.03
C ALA A 22 4.98 2.90 -2.10
N ILE A 23 4.28 1.81 -1.79
CA ILE A 23 4.02 0.68 -2.68
C ILE A 23 2.49 0.52 -2.79
N LYS A 24 1.93 0.80 -3.97
CA LYS A 24 0.50 0.60 -4.24
C LYS A 24 0.25 -0.84 -4.68
N ALA A 25 -0.74 -1.49 -4.08
CA ALA A 25 -1.12 -2.87 -4.34
C ALA A 25 -2.66 -3.02 -4.26
N GLY A 26 -3.35 -2.65 -5.34
CA GLY A 26 -4.82 -2.68 -5.40
C GLY A 26 -5.46 -1.78 -4.34
N LYS A 27 -6.23 -2.37 -3.42
CA LYS A 27 -6.89 -1.64 -2.31
C LYS A 27 -5.94 -1.30 -1.15
N ARG A 28 -4.68 -1.73 -1.21
CA ARG A 28 -3.67 -1.51 -0.16
C ARG A 28 -2.57 -0.58 -0.64
N ILE A 29 -2.04 0.22 0.28
CA ILE A 29 -0.80 0.97 0.09
C ILE A 29 0.11 0.64 1.27
N TYR A 30 1.33 0.23 0.98
CA TYR A 30 2.36 0.01 1.98
C TYR A 30 3.31 1.21 2.00
N TYR A 31 3.53 1.79 3.18
CA TYR A 31 4.49 2.86 3.40
C TYR A 31 5.68 2.28 4.16
N LEU A 32 6.88 2.46 3.60
CA LEU A 32 8.15 2.08 4.22
C LEU A 32 8.90 3.38 4.54
N ASP A 33 8.81 3.82 5.79
CA ASP A 33 9.39 5.08 6.22
C ASP A 33 10.63 4.84 7.08
N VAL A 34 11.74 5.50 6.74
CA VAL A 34 12.91 5.60 7.62
C VAL A 34 12.72 6.81 8.51
N LYS A 35 12.72 6.57 9.81
CA LYS A 35 12.56 7.61 10.84
C LYS A 35 13.74 7.60 11.80
N ARG A 36 13.91 8.70 12.52
CA ARG A 36 14.90 8.86 13.58
C ARG A 36 14.20 8.95 14.93
N ASN A 37 14.77 8.31 15.95
CA ASN A 37 14.28 8.43 17.33
C ASN A 37 14.99 9.61 18.05
N LEU A 38 14.64 9.86 19.32
CA LEU A 38 15.25 10.92 20.12
C LEU A 38 16.76 10.74 20.41
N LYS A 39 17.31 9.55 20.16
CA LYS A 39 18.74 9.21 20.35
C LYS A 39 19.53 9.22 19.03
N ASP A 40 18.96 9.79 17.97
CA ASP A 40 19.49 9.77 16.62
C ASP A 40 19.60 8.38 15.95
N ASP A 41 19.01 7.33 16.54
CA ASP A 41 18.97 6.00 15.92
C ASP A 41 17.92 5.94 14.81
N LEU A 42 18.27 5.26 13.72
CA LEU A 42 17.40 5.02 12.59
C LEU A 42 16.57 3.75 12.79
N PHE A 43 15.29 3.83 12.44
CA PHE A 43 14.38 2.68 12.43
C PHE A 43 13.41 2.77 11.24
N VAL A 44 12.80 1.65 10.88
CA VAL A 44 11.81 1.57 9.81
C VAL A 44 10.41 1.48 10.40
N ALA A 45 9.50 2.33 9.94
CA ALA A 45 8.07 2.18 10.17
C ALA A 45 7.43 1.60 8.90
N VAL A 46 6.84 0.42 9.02
CA VAL A 46 6.07 -0.23 7.94
C VAL A 46 4.59 -0.04 8.24
N THR A 47 3.88 0.64 7.34
CA THR A 47 2.44 0.87 7.49
C THR A 47 1.68 0.30 6.29
N GLU A 48 0.81 -0.68 6.51
CA GLU A 48 -0.25 -1.03 5.56
C GLU A 48 -1.42 -0.06 5.76
N SER A 49 -1.91 0.55 4.69
CA SER A 49 -3.19 1.25 4.66
C SER A 49 -4.11 0.56 3.65
N LYS A 50 -5.22 0.02 4.14
CA LYS A 50 -6.22 -0.68 3.34
C LYS A 50 -7.46 0.18 3.19
N LYS A 51 -7.85 0.48 1.95
CA LYS A 51 -9.11 1.13 1.63
C LYS A 51 -10.26 0.19 1.94
N ILE A 52 -11.15 0.60 2.84
CA ILE A 52 -12.41 -0.06 3.16
C ILE A 52 -13.52 0.74 2.50
N GLN A 53 -14.34 0.08 1.70
CA GLN A 53 -15.54 0.65 1.10
C GLN A 53 -16.74 -0.05 1.73
N SER A 54 -17.69 0.74 2.22
CA SER A 54 -18.93 0.21 2.79
C SER A 54 -19.78 -0.50 1.72
N LYS A 55 -20.70 -1.38 2.14
CA LYS A 55 -21.51 -2.19 1.22
C LYS A 55 -22.42 -1.36 0.32
N ASP A 56 -22.88 -0.23 0.84
CA ASP A 56 -23.67 0.81 0.17
C ASP A 56 -22.79 1.77 -0.67
N GLY A 57 -21.47 1.63 -0.62
CA GLY A 57 -20.52 2.40 -1.44
C GLY A 57 -20.33 3.86 -1.02
N LEU A 58 -21.15 4.38 -0.12
CA LEU A 58 -21.17 5.78 0.31
C LEU A 58 -20.02 6.17 1.24
N GLN A 59 -19.49 5.23 2.03
CA GLN A 59 -18.43 5.51 3.00
C GLN A 59 -17.12 4.86 2.58
N ILE A 60 -16.07 5.68 2.49
CA ILE A 60 -14.69 5.24 2.31
C ILE A 60 -13.95 5.50 3.61
N SER A 61 -13.37 4.45 4.19
CA SER A 61 -12.48 4.54 5.34
C SER A 61 -11.16 3.82 5.05
N PHE A 62 -10.15 4.05 5.89
CA PHE A 62 -8.84 3.45 5.75
C PHE A 62 -8.45 2.75 7.04
N GLU A 63 -8.23 1.45 6.96
CA GLU A 63 -7.69 0.65 8.06
C GLU A 63 -6.17 0.68 7.96
N LYS A 64 -5.48 1.01 9.06
CA LYS A 64 -4.02 1.11 9.10
C LYS A 64 -3.42 0.09 10.06
N HIS A 65 -2.48 -0.71 9.58
CA HIS A 65 -1.64 -1.59 10.40
C HIS A 65 -0.23 -1.06 10.37
N LYS A 66 0.38 -0.84 11.54
CA LYS A 66 1.72 -0.25 11.65
C LYS A 66 2.59 -1.12 12.54
N ILE A 67 3.79 -1.40 12.04
CA ILE A 67 4.86 -2.02 12.81
C ILE A 67 6.12 -1.16 12.74
N PHE A 68 6.96 -1.27 13.75
CA PHE A 68 8.28 -0.64 13.80
C PHE A 68 9.34 -1.72 13.82
N LEU A 69 10.40 -1.51 13.05
CA LEU A 69 11.52 -2.42 12.96
C LEU A 69 12.80 -1.64 13.29
N TYR A 70 13.56 -2.13 14.26
CA TYR A 70 14.80 -1.52 14.72
C TYR A 70 16.01 -2.20 14.09
N LYS A 71 17.13 -1.49 14.04
CA LYS A 71 18.32 -1.88 13.28
C LYS A 71 18.87 -3.26 13.69
N GLU A 72 18.82 -3.57 14.98
CA GLU A 72 19.25 -4.84 15.57
C GLU A 72 18.46 -6.06 15.08
N ASP A 73 17.22 -5.84 14.60
CA ASP A 73 16.31 -6.90 14.19
C ASP A 73 16.23 -7.09 12.67
N PHE A 74 16.85 -6.19 11.88
CA PHE A 74 16.72 -6.17 10.42
C PHE A 74 17.03 -7.51 9.76
N GLU A 75 18.17 -8.11 10.10
CA GLU A 75 18.62 -9.34 9.46
C GLU A 75 17.69 -10.51 9.77
N LYS A 76 17.41 -10.74 11.07
CA LYS A 76 16.50 -11.82 11.52
C LYS A 76 15.10 -11.67 10.94
N PHE A 77 14.58 -10.44 10.90
CA PHE A 77 13.25 -10.18 10.33
C PHE A 77 13.22 -10.43 8.82
N MET A 78 14.22 -9.98 8.08
CA MET A 78 14.30 -10.17 6.63
C MET A 78 14.48 -11.64 6.25
N GLU A 79 15.31 -12.39 6.98
CA GLU A 79 15.49 -13.83 6.79
C GLU A 79 14.17 -14.58 7.00
N GLY A 80 13.51 -14.37 8.14
CA GLY A 80 12.23 -15.03 8.43
C GLY A 80 11.14 -14.64 7.43
N MET A 81 11.09 -13.38 6.99
CA MET A 81 10.15 -12.93 5.98
C MET A 81 10.42 -13.57 4.61
N GLN A 82 11.69 -13.68 4.20
CA GLN A 82 12.07 -14.34 2.95
C GLN A 82 11.75 -15.84 2.96
N ASP A 83 12.00 -16.53 4.08
CA ASP A 83 11.69 -17.95 4.25
C ASP A 83 10.18 -18.22 4.09
N VAL A 84 9.34 -17.48 4.82
CA VAL A 84 7.87 -17.64 4.73
C VAL A 84 7.34 -17.31 3.33
N ILE A 85 7.87 -16.27 2.68
CA ILE A 85 7.49 -15.95 1.29
C ILE A 85 7.91 -17.08 0.34
N SER A 86 9.09 -17.66 0.53
CA SER A 86 9.59 -18.75 -0.30
C SER A 86 8.75 -20.01 -0.13
N TYR A 87 8.32 -20.32 1.10
CA TYR A 87 7.38 -21.41 1.36
C TYR A 87 6.06 -21.25 0.59
N ILE A 88 5.49 -20.03 0.55
CA ILE A 88 4.27 -19.74 -0.21
C ILE A 88 4.50 -19.93 -1.72
N LYS A 89 5.61 -19.42 -2.26
CA LYS A 89 5.93 -19.56 -3.69
C LYS A 89 6.08 -21.03 -4.08
N ASN A 90 6.79 -21.82 -3.27
CA ASN A 90 7.02 -23.24 -3.53
C ASN A 90 5.76 -24.09 -3.36
N SER A 91 4.85 -23.72 -2.45
CA SER A 91 3.57 -24.42 -2.29
C SER A 91 2.59 -24.13 -3.43
N ASN A 92 2.58 -22.90 -3.96
CA ASN A 92 1.75 -22.55 -5.12
C ASN A 92 2.24 -23.23 -6.42
N LEU A 93 3.55 -23.49 -6.56
CA LEU A 93 4.10 -24.25 -7.69
C LEU A 93 3.70 -25.74 -7.69
N LYS A 94 3.40 -26.31 -6.51
CA LYS A 94 2.95 -27.71 -6.39
C LYS A 94 1.47 -27.89 -6.75
N LYS A 95 0.65 -26.84 -6.63
CA LYS A 95 -0.77 -26.90 -7.01
C LYS A 95 -1.03 -26.76 -8.51
N SER A 96 -0.11 -26.18 -9.28
CA SER A 96 -0.28 -26.01 -10.73
C SER A 96 0.12 -27.24 -11.56
N ALA A 97 0.58 -28.33 -10.94
CA ALA A 97 1.03 -29.54 -11.64
C ALA A 97 0.00 -30.69 -11.64
N GLU A 98 -1.13 -30.56 -10.94
CA GLU A 98 -2.19 -31.60 -10.88
C GLU A 98 -3.41 -31.27 -11.75
N ASP A 99 -3.42 -30.15 -12.47
CA ASP A 99 -4.54 -29.75 -13.33
C ASP A 99 -4.15 -29.87 -14.82
N VAL A 100 -3.94 -31.11 -15.27
CA VAL A 100 -3.78 -31.45 -16.70
C VAL A 100 -4.59 -32.71 -17.00
N VAL A 101 -5.85 -32.53 -17.43
CA VAL A 101 -6.54 -33.41 -18.41
C VAL A 101 -7.54 -32.55 -19.23
N GLU A 102 -7.03 -31.96 -20.33
CA GLU A 102 -7.48 -31.96 -21.75
C GLU A 102 -9.00 -31.95 -22.21
N PRO A 103 -9.34 -31.63 -23.49
CA PRO A 103 -9.83 -30.33 -23.99
C PRO A 103 -11.22 -30.37 -24.72
N GLU A 104 -11.56 -29.25 -25.42
CA GLU A 104 -12.66 -28.99 -26.40
C GLU A 104 -13.99 -28.49 -25.79
N GLU A 105 -14.70 -27.47 -26.32
CA GLU A 105 -14.96 -27.09 -27.71
C GLU A 105 -15.02 -25.55 -27.93
N GLU A 106 -14.78 -25.14 -29.18
CA GLU A 106 -15.00 -23.78 -29.71
C GLU A 106 -16.50 -23.43 -29.82
N GLU A 107 -16.88 -22.19 -29.53
CA GLU A 107 -17.88 -21.47 -30.36
C GLU A 107 -17.56 -19.96 -30.43
N THR A 108 -17.54 -19.47 -31.66
CA THR A 108 -17.46 -18.08 -32.13
C THR A 108 -18.63 -17.21 -31.61
N ILE A 109 -18.50 -15.89 -31.42
CA ILE A 109 -18.93 -14.84 -32.37
C ILE A 109 -18.44 -13.44 -31.93
N HIS A 110 -18.10 -12.64 -32.94
CA HIS A 110 -17.64 -11.25 -33.01
C HIS A 110 -18.46 -10.15 -32.29
N GLY A 111 -17.80 -9.02 -32.00
CA GLY A 111 -18.45 -7.71 -31.82
C GLY A 111 -17.52 -6.56 -31.41
N ASP A 112 -16.92 -5.91 -32.42
CA ASP A 112 -16.29 -4.56 -32.52
C ASP A 112 -15.86 -3.72 -31.29
N SER A 113 -14.62 -3.21 -31.40
CA SER A 113 -14.03 -2.05 -30.71
C SER A 113 -14.48 -0.72 -31.40
N PRO A 114 -14.32 0.49 -30.82
CA PRO A 114 -12.98 1.12 -30.73
C PRO A 114 -12.72 2.00 -29.49
N GLU A 115 -11.47 1.87 -29.02
CA GLU A 115 -10.46 2.89 -28.67
C GLU A 115 -10.79 4.27 -28.01
N GLU A 116 -9.97 4.52 -26.98
CA GLU A 116 -9.28 5.77 -26.61
C GLU A 116 -10.06 7.01 -26.12
N ASP A 117 -9.74 7.44 -24.89
CA ASP A 117 -9.38 8.84 -24.67
C ASP A 117 -8.49 9.00 -23.41
N MET A 118 -7.21 9.26 -23.69
CA MET A 118 -6.25 9.88 -22.78
C MET A 118 -6.55 11.37 -22.71
N ALA A 119 -6.95 11.91 -21.56
CA ALA A 119 -6.87 13.34 -21.32
C ALA A 119 -6.69 13.69 -19.85
N SER A 120 -5.58 14.37 -19.59
CA SER A 120 -5.27 15.21 -18.44
C SER A 120 -6.45 16.04 -17.92
N GLY A 121 -6.63 16.07 -16.60
CA GLY A 121 -7.53 17.00 -15.94
C GLY A 121 -7.22 17.16 -14.46
N ALA A 122 -6.50 18.23 -14.13
CA ALA A 122 -6.22 18.65 -12.76
C ALA A 122 -7.52 18.87 -11.98
N ILE A 123 -7.69 18.16 -10.86
CA ILE A 123 -8.84 18.34 -9.96
C ILE A 123 -8.48 19.50 -9.02
N LYS A 124 -9.08 20.67 -9.26
CA LYS A 124 -9.15 21.77 -8.28
C LYS A 124 -10.11 21.37 -7.17
N LEU A 125 -9.64 21.44 -5.93
CA LEU A 125 -10.47 21.36 -4.72
C LEU A 125 -10.65 22.78 -4.20
N ASP A 126 -11.85 23.32 -4.38
CA ASP A 126 -12.27 24.56 -3.73
C ASP A 126 -12.71 24.24 -2.30
N ILE A 127 -12.04 24.82 -1.32
CA ILE A 127 -12.44 24.83 0.10
C ILE A 127 -12.60 26.30 0.48
N GLU A 128 -13.85 26.70 0.77
CA GLU A 128 -14.16 28.00 1.36
C GLU A 128 -13.78 28.02 2.84
N PHE A 129 -13.21 29.15 3.29
CA PHE A 129 -12.69 29.41 4.64
C PHE A 129 -13.79 29.65 5.67
#